data_AF-A0A5M9WS17-F1
#
_entry.id   AF-A0A5M9WS17-F1
#
_cell.length_a   1.000
_cell.length_b   1.000
_cell.length_c   1.000
_cell.angle_alpha   90.00
_cell.angle_beta   90.00
_cell.angle_gamma   90.00
#
_symmetry.space_group_name_H-M   'P 1'
#
loop_
_entity.id
_entity.type
_entity.pdbx_description
1 polymer ?
#
loop_
_entity_poly.entity_id
_entity_poly.type
_entity_poly.pdbx_seq_one_letter_code
_entity_poly.pdbx_strand_id
1 'polypeptide(L)'
;MEQKKQIKQMNYEQFRAHVKKASRIRNVPLIKIVAFQEKFMKIEEVQFYDVEQNFMSVQACNTLWMNLENKSFRNMVSQPLQVYRQMPNLGRLSFENLIRELYDTAVPILIDYDPDEYYTLEQLMEILATDEEKLIEQLEMGRFKDAFINEEGKWLKPKPEVGTTE
;
A
#
# COMPACT_ATOMS: atom_id res chain seq x y z
N MET A 1 -20.10 24.58 -10.08
CA MET A 1 -20.05 23.90 -8.76
C MET A 1 -19.99 22.42 -9.05
N GLU A 2 -18.78 21.88 -9.21
CA GLU A 2 -18.62 20.43 -9.37
C GLU A 2 -18.84 19.76 -8.02
N GLN A 3 -19.77 18.80 -8.00
CA GLN A 3 -19.97 17.92 -6.86
C GLN A 3 -18.70 17.08 -6.71
N LYS A 4 -17.87 17.35 -5.69
CA LYS A 4 -16.78 16.46 -5.29
C LYS A 4 -17.37 15.04 -5.16
N LYS A 5 -17.00 14.13 -6.07
CA LYS A 5 -17.46 12.73 -6.10
C LYS A 5 -17.13 12.15 -4.73
N GLN A 6 -18.16 11.85 -3.94
CA GLN A 6 -17.97 11.36 -2.58
C GLN A 6 -17.24 10.01 -2.68
N ILE A 7 -15.97 9.98 -2.26
CA ILE A 7 -15.12 8.80 -2.32
C ILE A 7 -15.80 7.71 -1.49
N LYS A 8 -16.37 6.70 -2.15
CA LYS A 8 -17.08 5.62 -1.47
C LYS A 8 -16.04 4.73 -0.80
N GLN A 9 -15.71 5.03 0.45
CA GLN A 9 -14.78 4.24 1.24
C GLN A 9 -15.34 2.82 1.44
N MET A 10 -14.50 1.82 1.18
CA MET A 10 -14.82 0.42 1.41
C MET A 10 -14.62 0.11 2.90
N ASN A 11 -15.59 -0.53 3.54
CA ASN A 11 -15.41 -0.99 4.93
C ASN A 11 -14.61 -2.30 4.99
N TYR A 12 -14.14 -2.67 6.19
CA TYR A 12 -13.28 -3.85 6.39
C TYR A 12 -13.88 -5.15 5.86
N GLU A 13 -15.18 -5.41 6.07
CA GLU A 13 -15.82 -6.63 5.59
C GLU A 13 -15.91 -6.66 4.06
N GLN A 14 -16.16 -5.52 3.42
CA GLN A 14 -16.16 -5.39 1.96
C GLN A 14 -14.75 -5.61 1.38
N PHE A 15 -13.71 -5.07 2.02
CA PHE A 15 -12.31 -5.30 1.65
C PHE A 15 -11.93 -6.76 1.76
N ARG A 16 -12.24 -7.37 2.91
CA ARG A 16 -11.98 -8.79 3.17
C ARG A 16 -12.68 -9.69 2.15
N ALA A 17 -13.92 -9.36 1.78
CA ALA A 17 -14.65 -10.08 0.74
C ALA A 17 -13.98 -9.96 -0.65
N HIS A 18 -13.48 -8.77 -1.01
CA HIS A 18 -12.72 -8.55 -2.25
C HIS A 18 -11.42 -9.35 -2.29
N VAL A 19 -10.61 -9.27 -1.23
CA VAL A 19 -9.35 -10.03 -1.11
C VAL A 19 -9.62 -11.54 -1.19
N LYS A 20 -10.66 -12.02 -0.50
CA LYS A 20 -11.07 -13.43 -0.53
C LYS A 20 -11.54 -13.88 -1.92
N LYS A 21 -12.26 -13.03 -2.65
CA LYS A 21 -12.72 -13.31 -4.03
C LYS A 21 -11.53 -13.38 -4.99
N ALA A 22 -10.61 -12.41 -4.93
CA ALA A 22 -9.42 -12.38 -5.78
C ALA A 22 -8.48 -13.57 -5.52
N SER A 23 -8.28 -13.93 -4.25
CA SER A 23 -7.50 -15.11 -3.86
C SER A 23 -8.05 -16.42 -4.45
N ARG A 24 -9.38 -16.56 -4.54
CA ARG A 24 -10.03 -17.78 -5.07
C ARG A 24 -9.92 -17.94 -6.58
N ILE A 25 -9.80 -16.84 -7.31
CA ILE A 25 -10.02 -16.87 -8.76
C ILE A 25 -8.70 -17.06 -9.51
N ARG A 26 -7.56 -16.50 -9.06
CA ARG A 26 -6.35 -16.39 -9.91
C ARG A 26 -4.99 -16.24 -9.22
N ASN A 27 -4.87 -16.49 -7.91
CA ASN A 27 -3.63 -16.19 -7.16
C ASN A 27 -3.09 -14.78 -7.47
N VAL A 28 -4.00 -13.82 -7.51
CA VAL A 28 -3.73 -12.44 -7.95
C VAL A 28 -2.95 -11.70 -6.85
N PRO A 29 -1.90 -10.94 -7.21
CA PRO A 29 -1.23 -9.99 -6.31
C PRO A 29 -2.19 -9.07 -5.58
N LEU A 30 -1.94 -8.75 -4.31
CA LEU A 30 -2.83 -7.87 -3.53
C LEU A 30 -3.01 -6.49 -4.18
N ILE A 31 -1.95 -5.95 -4.75
CA ILE A 31 -1.91 -4.67 -5.47
C ILE A 31 -2.86 -4.62 -6.66
N LYS A 32 -3.12 -5.75 -7.32
CA LYS A 32 -4.08 -5.86 -8.43
C LYS A 32 -5.53 -5.87 -7.96
N ILE A 33 -5.77 -5.84 -6.65
CA ILE A 33 -7.09 -5.87 -6.03
C ILE A 33 -7.47 -4.46 -5.55
N VAL A 34 -6.54 -3.75 -4.91
CA VAL A 34 -6.74 -2.42 -4.31
C VAL A 34 -5.41 -1.64 -4.35
N ALA A 35 -5.44 -0.30 -4.41
CA ALA A 35 -4.23 0.50 -4.15
C ALA A 35 -3.87 0.45 -2.69
N PHE A 36 -2.62 0.81 -2.44
CA PHE A 36 -2.14 0.98 -1.09
C PHE A 36 -1.42 2.33 -0.95
N GLN A 37 -1.77 3.06 0.09
CA GLN A 37 -1.00 4.16 0.63
C GLN A 37 0.09 3.56 1.52
N GLU A 38 1.29 4.10 1.42
CA GLU A 38 2.34 3.73 2.35
C GLU A 38 2.00 4.25 3.75
N LYS A 39 2.01 3.35 4.73
CA LYS A 39 2.08 3.70 6.15
C LYS A 39 3.26 3.04 6.84
N PHE A 40 3.93 2.11 6.17
CA PHE A 40 5.06 1.40 6.72
C PHE A 40 6.32 2.12 6.25
N MET A 41 7.19 2.49 7.19
CA MET A 41 8.61 2.61 6.83
C MET A 41 9.07 1.21 6.40
N LYS A 42 10.12 1.12 5.57
CA LYS A 42 10.68 -0.14 5.03
C LYS A 42 10.54 -1.27 6.05
N ILE A 43 10.27 -2.51 5.64
CA ILE A 43 10.11 -3.64 6.59
C ILE A 43 11.36 -3.77 7.50
N GLU A 44 12.52 -3.27 7.05
CA GLU A 44 13.77 -3.14 7.84
C GLU A 44 13.76 -2.08 8.94
N GLU A 45 13.01 -1.01 8.72
CA GLU A 45 12.83 0.16 9.58
C GLU A 45 11.55 0.07 10.42
N VAL A 46 10.75 -1.00 10.26
CA VAL A 46 9.71 -1.42 11.22
C VAL A 46 10.45 -1.80 12.51
N GLN A 47 10.89 -0.78 13.25
CA GLN A 47 11.72 -0.94 14.43
C GLN A 47 10.86 -1.60 15.49
N PHE A 48 11.21 -2.83 15.84
CA PHE A 48 10.55 -3.66 16.85
C PHE A 48 10.44 -3.00 18.25
N TYR A 49 11.14 -1.90 18.49
CA TYR A 49 11.13 -1.16 19.75
C TYR A 49 10.07 -0.05 19.81
N ASP A 50 9.53 0.39 18.67
CA ASP A 50 8.47 1.41 18.61
C ASP A 50 7.09 0.75 18.47
N VAL A 51 6.78 -0.10 19.44
CA VAL A 51 5.52 -0.90 19.50
C VAL A 51 4.28 0.00 19.48
N GLU A 52 4.42 1.29 19.84
CA GLU A 52 3.34 2.27 19.81
C GLU A 52 3.00 2.77 18.39
N GLN A 53 3.92 2.62 17.42
CA GLN A 53 3.72 3.01 16.01
C GLN A 53 3.68 1.81 15.05
N ASN A 54 4.08 0.62 15.49
CA ASN A 54 3.98 -0.59 14.69
C ASN A 54 2.54 -1.08 14.62
N PHE A 55 1.92 -0.88 13.47
CA PHE A 55 0.55 -1.34 13.23
C PHE A 55 0.48 -2.88 13.10
N MET A 56 1.57 -3.54 12.71
CA MET A 56 1.64 -5.01 12.56
C MET A 56 2.29 -5.72 13.77
N SER A 57 1.76 -6.89 14.14
CA SER A 57 2.27 -7.72 15.23
C SER A 57 3.72 -8.16 15.00
N VAL A 58 4.53 -8.20 16.07
CA VAL A 58 5.94 -8.61 16.04
C VAL A 58 6.15 -9.94 15.29
N GLN A 59 5.26 -10.91 15.51
CA GLN A 59 5.33 -12.20 14.82
C GLN A 59 5.10 -12.08 13.31
N ALA A 60 4.13 -11.28 12.87
CA ALA A 60 3.90 -11.04 11.45
C ALA A 60 5.10 -10.31 10.83
N CYS A 61 5.62 -9.25 11.46
CA CYS A 61 6.81 -8.54 10.98
C CYS A 61 8.01 -9.47 10.82
N ASN A 62 8.34 -10.25 11.85
CA ASN A 62 9.44 -11.21 11.80
C ASN A 62 9.25 -12.27 10.72
N THR A 63 8.01 -12.75 10.54
CA THR A 63 7.75 -13.77 9.52
C THR A 63 7.89 -13.18 8.12
N LEU A 64 7.36 -11.98 7.87
CA LEU A 64 7.53 -11.28 6.60
C LEU A 64 9.00 -11.01 6.30
N TRP A 65 9.74 -10.49 7.28
CA TRP A 65 11.17 -10.23 7.18
C TRP A 65 11.99 -11.45 6.74
N MET A 66 11.68 -12.62 7.31
CA MET A 66 12.40 -13.86 7.05
C MET A 66 12.03 -14.52 5.71
N ASN A 67 10.87 -14.19 5.14
CA ASN A 67 10.31 -14.91 3.99
C ASN A 67 10.14 -14.05 2.72
N LEU A 68 10.21 -12.72 2.82
CA LEU A 68 10.19 -11.83 1.66
C LEU A 68 11.62 -11.55 1.18
N GLU A 69 11.89 -11.82 -0.10
CA GLU A 69 13.22 -11.57 -0.71
C GLU A 69 13.57 -10.08 -0.74
N ASN A 70 12.60 -9.22 -1.08
CA ASN A 70 12.71 -7.77 -1.04
C ASN A 70 11.82 -7.21 0.08
N LYS A 71 12.37 -6.37 0.95
CA LYS A 71 11.72 -5.85 2.16
C LYS A 71 11.03 -4.51 1.94
N SER A 72 10.64 -4.23 0.71
CA SER A 72 9.82 -3.09 0.38
C SER A 72 8.32 -3.38 0.54
N PHE A 73 7.57 -2.35 0.86
CA PHE A 73 6.10 -2.42 0.90
C PHE A 73 5.53 -2.81 -0.46
N ARG A 74 6.10 -2.27 -1.55
CA ARG A 74 5.73 -2.67 -2.92
C ARG A 74 5.86 -4.16 -3.13
N ASN A 75 6.96 -4.78 -2.68
CA ASN A 75 7.10 -6.22 -2.79
C ASN A 75 6.04 -6.95 -1.97
N MET A 76 5.78 -6.50 -0.74
CA MET A 76 4.71 -7.04 0.09
C MET A 76 3.37 -7.00 -0.67
N VAL A 77 2.85 -5.84 -1.05
CA VAL A 77 1.55 -5.76 -1.73
C VAL A 77 1.54 -6.42 -3.13
N SER A 78 2.70 -6.69 -3.73
CA SER A 78 2.80 -7.43 -5.00
C SER A 78 2.70 -8.95 -4.86
N GLN A 79 2.68 -9.49 -3.63
CA GLN A 79 2.50 -10.93 -3.42
C GLN A 79 1.02 -11.34 -3.45
N PRO A 80 0.71 -12.53 -3.99
CA PRO A 80 -0.61 -13.14 -3.83
C PRO A 80 -0.90 -13.52 -2.37
N LEU A 81 -2.18 -13.50 -1.99
CA LEU A 81 -2.62 -13.87 -0.63
C LEU A 81 -2.12 -15.27 -0.19
N GLN A 82 -2.00 -16.20 -1.13
CA GLN A 82 -1.60 -17.57 -0.86
C GLN A 82 -0.16 -17.66 -0.34
N VAL A 83 0.73 -16.74 -0.75
CA VAL A 83 2.12 -16.69 -0.29
C VAL A 83 2.15 -16.55 1.23
N TYR A 84 1.41 -15.59 1.78
CA TYR A 84 1.31 -15.39 3.23
C TYR A 84 0.67 -16.58 3.96
N ARG A 85 -0.36 -17.19 3.37
CA ARG A 85 -1.02 -18.37 3.97
C ARG A 85 -0.10 -19.58 4.06
N GLN A 86 0.92 -19.64 3.21
CA GLN A 86 1.92 -20.71 3.15
C GLN A 86 3.20 -20.34 3.90
N MET A 87 3.35 -19.10 4.40
CA MET A 87 4.52 -18.71 5.16
C MET A 87 4.61 -19.50 6.47
N PRO A 88 5.72 -20.21 6.71
CA PRO A 88 5.93 -20.90 7.98
C PRO A 88 5.95 -19.86 9.11
N ASN A 89 5.36 -20.21 10.24
CA ASN A 89 5.28 -19.37 11.46
C ASN A 89 4.37 -18.14 11.38
N LEU A 90 3.67 -17.90 10.27
CA LEU A 90 2.59 -16.91 10.23
C LEU A 90 1.31 -17.52 10.80
N GLY A 91 1.16 -17.47 12.12
CA GLY A 91 -0.02 -17.98 12.81
C GLY A 91 -1.31 -17.27 12.38
N ARG A 92 -2.47 -17.89 12.60
CA ARG A 92 -3.78 -17.35 12.17
C ARG A 92 -4.03 -15.92 12.66
N LEU A 93 -3.72 -15.62 13.91
CA LEU A 93 -3.92 -14.29 14.49
C LEU A 93 -2.99 -13.25 13.86
N SER A 94 -1.72 -13.59 13.66
CA SER A 94 -0.74 -12.74 12.97
C SER A 94 -1.13 -12.50 11.51
N PHE A 95 -1.66 -13.51 10.84
CA PHE A 95 -2.21 -13.37 9.50
C PHE A 95 -3.45 -12.47 9.49
N GLU A 96 -4.40 -12.64 10.41
CA GLU A 96 -5.58 -11.77 10.52
C GLU A 96 -5.18 -10.30 10.82
N ASN A 97 -4.15 -10.08 11.65
CA ASN A 97 -3.58 -8.76 11.87
C ASN A 97 -2.95 -8.19 10.59
N LEU A 98 -2.11 -8.95 9.86
CA LEU A 98 -1.58 -8.53 8.55
C LEU A 98 -2.68 -8.08 7.59
N ILE A 99 -3.79 -8.82 7.50
CA ILE A 99 -4.92 -8.44 6.63
C ILE A 99 -5.61 -7.16 7.09
N ARG A 100 -5.71 -6.91 8.40
CA ARG A 100 -6.23 -5.66 8.96
C ARG A 100 -5.29 -4.49 8.65
N GLU A 101 -3.99 -4.69 8.74
CA GLU A 101 -3.00 -3.69 8.40
C GLU A 101 -2.98 -3.31 6.91
N LEU A 102 -3.16 -4.32 6.05
CA LEU A 102 -3.38 -4.09 4.63
C LEU A 102 -4.68 -3.34 4.37
N TYR A 103 -5.73 -3.55 5.16
CA TYR A 103 -6.95 -2.75 5.05
C TYR A 103 -6.73 -1.28 5.42
N ASP A 104 -6.00 -1.01 6.50
CA ASP A 104 -5.74 0.35 6.96
C ASP A 104 -4.81 1.13 6.01
N THR A 105 -4.00 0.44 5.21
CA THR A 105 -3.20 1.01 4.12
C THR A 105 -3.89 0.98 2.78
N ALA A 106 -4.95 0.18 2.62
CA ALA A 106 -5.68 0.13 1.38
C ALA A 106 -6.27 1.50 1.10
N VAL A 107 -5.86 2.12 0.01
CA VAL A 107 -6.63 3.18 -0.61
C VAL A 107 -7.67 2.44 -1.42
N PRO A 108 -8.95 2.41 -1.00
CA PRO A 108 -10.00 1.91 -1.87
C PRO A 108 -9.95 2.82 -3.10
N ILE A 109 -9.28 2.39 -4.17
CA ILE A 109 -9.23 3.16 -5.40
C ILE A 109 -10.68 3.24 -5.84
N LEU A 110 -11.32 4.37 -5.55
CA LEU A 110 -11.91 5.23 -6.56
C LEU A 110 -11.97 4.50 -7.90
N ILE A 111 -12.97 3.65 -8.09
CA ILE A 111 -13.09 2.79 -9.29
C ILE A 111 -13.01 3.62 -10.60
N ASP A 112 -13.20 4.94 -10.53
CA ASP A 112 -12.63 5.90 -11.47
C ASP A 112 -11.89 7.03 -10.72
N TYR A 113 -10.56 7.00 -10.70
CA TYR A 113 -9.73 8.20 -10.46
C TYR A 113 -9.31 8.75 -11.82
N ASP A 114 -9.26 10.08 -11.95
CA ASP A 114 -8.79 10.73 -13.18
C ASP A 114 -7.25 10.76 -13.16
N PRO A 115 -6.54 10.08 -14.08
CA PRO A 115 -5.08 10.10 -14.13
C PRO A 115 -4.49 11.51 -14.22
N ASP A 116 -5.22 12.46 -14.80
CA ASP A 116 -4.76 13.84 -14.96
C ASP A 116 -4.67 14.61 -13.63
N GLU A 117 -5.29 14.11 -12.56
CA GLU A 117 -5.20 14.69 -11.21
C GLU A 117 -3.96 14.25 -10.43
N TYR A 118 -3.14 13.35 -10.98
CA TYR A 118 -2.00 12.76 -10.29
C TYR A 118 -0.69 12.97 -11.05
N TYR A 119 0.41 13.11 -10.31
CA TYR A 119 1.75 13.00 -10.85
C TYR A 119 2.15 11.52 -10.93
N THR A 120 2.70 11.13 -12.08
CA THR A 120 3.37 9.83 -12.25
C THR A 120 4.78 9.85 -11.66
N LEU A 121 5.40 8.68 -11.56
CA LEU A 121 6.79 8.55 -11.11
C LEU A 121 7.74 9.37 -11.98
N GLU A 122 7.58 9.32 -13.30
CA GLU A 122 8.41 10.05 -14.27
C GLU A 122 8.27 11.58 -14.09
N GLN A 123 7.04 12.06 -13.93
CA GLN A 123 6.78 13.48 -13.68
C GLN A 123 7.39 13.95 -12.35
N LEU A 124 7.30 13.12 -11.30
CA LEU A 124 7.91 13.41 -10.01
C LEU A 124 9.44 13.43 -10.10
N MET A 125 10.06 12.54 -10.87
CA MET A 125 11.51 12.56 -11.11
C MET A 125 11.96 13.86 -11.77
N GLU A 126 11.22 14.31 -12.79
CA GLU A 126 11.49 15.58 -13.48
C GLU A 126 11.34 16.78 -12.53
N ILE A 127 10.24 16.85 -11.76
CA ILE A 127 9.95 17.95 -10.83
C ILE A 127 10.99 18.04 -9.72
N LEU A 128 11.40 16.89 -9.17
CA LEU A 128 12.29 16.82 -8.01
C LEU A 128 13.77 16.74 -8.39
N ALA A 129 14.09 16.62 -9.68
CA ALA A 129 15.45 16.41 -10.19
C ALA A 129 16.18 15.27 -9.45
N THR A 130 15.50 14.13 -9.27
CA THR A 130 16.00 12.94 -8.58
C THR A 130 15.92 11.70 -9.47
N ASP A 131 16.71 10.68 -9.17
CA ASP A 131 16.64 9.38 -9.83
C ASP A 131 15.48 8.51 -9.31
N GLU A 132 15.10 7.51 -10.11
CA GLU A 132 13.94 6.64 -9.87
C GLU A 132 14.07 5.84 -8.57
N GLU A 133 15.25 5.29 -8.29
CA GLU A 133 15.49 4.44 -7.13
C GLU A 133 15.33 5.22 -5.83
N LYS A 134 15.94 6.42 -5.75
CA LYS A 134 15.73 7.31 -4.61
C LYS A 134 14.28 7.75 -4.48
N LEU A 135 13.60 8.06 -5.58
CA LEU A 135 12.20 8.49 -5.51
C LEU A 135 11.30 7.36 -4.97
N ILE A 136 11.47 6.13 -5.46
CA ILE A 136 10.75 4.96 -4.97
C ILE A 136 11.02 4.77 -3.48
N GLU A 137 12.28 4.85 -3.04
CA GLU A 137 12.62 4.75 -1.62
C GLU A 137 11.88 5.80 -0.79
N GLN A 138 11.85 7.05 -1.23
CA GLN A 138 11.16 8.12 -0.51
C GLN A 138 9.62 7.92 -0.47
N LEU A 139 9.04 7.39 -1.54
CA LEU A 139 7.62 7.00 -1.60
C LEU A 139 7.31 5.87 -0.64
N GLU A 140 8.16 4.84 -0.61
CA GLU A 140 8.08 3.70 0.32
C GLU A 140 8.42 4.07 1.78
N MET A 141 9.03 5.24 2.01
CA MET A 141 9.21 5.80 3.36
C MET A 141 8.03 6.68 3.79
N GLY A 142 6.97 6.80 2.97
CA GLY A 142 5.82 7.65 3.27
C GLY A 142 6.14 9.15 3.28
N ARG A 143 7.26 9.58 2.66
CA ARG A 143 7.65 11.01 2.63
C ARG A 143 6.70 11.86 1.79
N PHE A 144 5.92 11.23 0.91
CA PHE A 144 4.96 11.86 0.03
C PHE A 144 3.54 11.61 0.52
N LYS A 145 2.96 12.63 1.19
CA LYS A 145 1.60 12.55 1.72
C LYS A 145 0.58 12.19 0.62
N ASP A 146 -0.32 11.26 0.94
CA ASP A 146 -1.41 10.80 0.08
C ASP A 146 -0.95 10.08 -1.20
N ALA A 147 0.36 9.82 -1.37
CA ALA A 147 0.86 8.99 -2.47
C ALA A 147 0.42 7.53 -2.28
N PHE A 148 0.13 6.86 -3.39
CA PHE A 148 -0.28 5.47 -3.38
C PHE A 148 0.25 4.74 -4.59
N ILE A 149 0.30 3.41 -4.49
CA ILE A 149 0.60 2.53 -5.60
C ILE A 149 -0.71 1.98 -6.18
N ASN A 150 -0.92 2.17 -7.48
CA ASN A 150 -2.16 1.77 -8.16
C ASN A 150 -2.17 0.28 -8.52
N GLU A 151 -3.26 -0.19 -9.13
CA GLU A 151 -3.44 -1.57 -9.56
C GLU A 151 -2.45 -2.01 -10.64
N GLU A 152 -1.81 -1.09 -11.36
CA GLU A 152 -0.74 -1.39 -12.31
C GLU A 152 0.62 -1.59 -11.63
N GLY A 153 0.76 -1.22 -10.35
CA GLY A 153 2.03 -1.19 -9.65
C GLY A 153 2.83 0.10 -9.89
N LYS A 154 2.15 1.17 -10.31
CA LYS A 154 2.73 2.50 -10.52
C LYS A 154 2.42 3.41 -9.35
N TRP A 155 3.42 4.17 -8.92
CA TRP A 155 3.26 5.20 -7.92
C TRP A 155 2.55 6.42 -8.50
N LEU A 156 1.55 6.91 -7.77
CA LEU A 156 0.78 8.11 -8.10
C LEU A 156 0.73 9.04 -6.89
N LYS A 157 0.92 10.33 -7.13
CA LYS A 157 0.82 11.38 -6.11
C LYS A 157 -0.23 12.39 -6.54
N PRO A 158 -1.27 12.69 -5.73
CA PRO A 158 -2.21 13.75 -6.05
C PRO A 158 -1.49 15.07 -6.27
N LYS A 159 -1.81 15.75 -7.38
CA LYS A 159 -1.36 17.11 -7.65
C LYS A 159 -1.89 18.05 -6.56
N PRO A 160 -1.16 19.11 -6.18
CA PRO A 160 -1.67 20.09 -5.24
C PRO A 160 -2.97 20.69 -5.80
N GLU A 161 -3.99 20.87 -4.95
CA GLU A 161 -5.20 21.61 -5.35
C GLU A 161 -4.76 23.02 -5.77
N VAL A 162 -5.01 23.40 -7.02
CA VAL A 162 -4.72 24.74 -7.52
C VAL A 162 -5.73 25.70 -6.89
N GLY A 163 -5.43 26.17 -5.68
CA GLY A 163 -6.21 27.22 -5.01
C GLY A 163 -6.59 26.92 -3.55
N THR A 164 -5.60 26.91 -2.66
CA THR A 164 -5.69 27.55 -1.33
C THR A 164 -4.25 27.77 -0.86
N THR A 165 -3.59 28.78 -1.43
CA THR A 165 -2.64 29.56 -0.63
C THR A 165 -3.46 30.31 0.41
N GLU A 166 -3.37 29.89 1.67
CA GLU A 166 -3.55 30.83 2.79
C GLU A 166 -2.38 31.82 2.82
#